data_AF-A0AAJ4W3A9-F1
#
_entry.id   AF-A0AAJ4W3A9-F1
#
_cell.length_a   1.000
_cell.length_b   1.000
_cell.length_c   1.000
_cell.angle_alpha   90.00
_cell.angle_beta   90.00
_cell.angle_gamma   90.00
#
_symmetry.space_group_name_H-M   'P 1'
#
loop_
_entity.id
_entity.type
_entity.pdbx_description
1 polymer ?
#
loop_
_entity_poly.entity_id
_entity_poly.type
_entity_poly.pdbx_seq_one_letter_code
_entity_poly.pdbx_strand_id
1 'polypeptide(L)'
;MKVKKVVIGLLIFFVAVILAWFGYLSYLERSKQPSLLSGKEEIIEVMYVNWACDCADFIDTSFFVEGYEIDEKDCIFIEPSTGNLAIDSDSLYHKQFDYFIKLKGQYYIDKGVPTSYERKTAEPMMTADKARVFRYSSYEFVRKEK
;
A
#
# COMPACT_ATOMS: atom_id res chain seq x y z
N MET A 1 11.56 46.13 25.41
CA MET A 1 11.45 44.69 25.80
C MET A 1 10.21 43.99 25.23
N LYS A 2 9.02 44.64 25.18
CA LYS A 2 7.79 44.03 24.62
C LYS A 2 7.85 43.70 23.12
N VAL A 3 8.43 44.59 22.29
CA VAL A 3 8.54 44.39 20.83
C VAL A 3 9.36 43.13 20.47
N LYS A 4 10.47 42.87 21.17
CA LYS A 4 11.28 41.66 20.94
C LYS A 4 10.50 40.36 21.22
N LYS A 5 9.64 40.33 22.24
CA LYS A 5 8.80 39.16 22.55
C LYS A 5 7.72 38.93 21.49
N VAL A 6 7.14 39.99 20.95
CA VAL A 6 6.15 39.91 19.85
C VAL A 6 6.80 39.38 18.57
N VAL A 7 7.98 39.89 18.21
CA VAL A 7 8.72 39.42 17.01
C VAL A 7 9.13 37.95 17.15
N ILE A 8 9.61 37.52 18.32
CA ILE A 8 9.93 36.11 18.58
C ILE A 8 8.68 35.23 18.49
N GLY A 9 7.55 35.67 19.05
CA GLY A 9 6.28 34.93 18.97
C GLY A 9 5.79 34.76 17.53
N LEU A 10 5.90 35.81 16.71
CA LEU A 10 5.57 35.76 15.28
C LEU A 10 6.49 34.81 14.51
N LEU A 11 7.79 34.81 14.79
CA LEU A 11 8.74 33.88 14.18
C LEU A 11 8.40 32.42 14.53
N ILE A 12 8.11 32.12 15.80
CA ILE A 12 7.73 30.76 16.23
C ILE A 12 6.44 30.31 15.52
N PHE A 13 5.44 31.19 15.44
CA PHE A 13 4.20 30.88 14.73
C PHE A 13 4.46 30.60 13.24
N PHE A 14 5.28 31.43 12.58
CA PHE A 14 5.62 31.25 11.17
C PHE A 14 6.35 29.92 10.93
N VAL A 15 7.29 29.57 11.80
CA VAL A 15 8.00 28.28 11.74
C VAL A 15 7.03 27.12 11.94
N ALA A 16 6.10 27.20 12.90
CA ALA A 16 5.11 26.16 13.14
C ALA A 16 4.18 25.95 11.92
N VAL A 17 3.74 27.03 11.28
CA VAL A 17 2.93 26.96 10.05
C VAL A 17 3.71 26.32 8.92
N ILE A 18 4.98 26.68 8.73
CA ILE A 18 5.85 26.07 7.71
C ILE A 18 6.01 24.57 7.96
N LEU A 19 6.31 24.15 9.20
CA LEU A 19 6.45 22.73 9.54
C LEU A 19 5.15 21.94 9.32
N ALA A 20 4.01 22.51 9.70
CA ALA A 20 2.70 21.89 9.44
C ALA A 20 2.42 21.76 7.93
N TRP A 21 2.76 22.78 7.14
CA TRP A 21 2.60 22.78 5.70
C TRP A 21 3.49 21.72 5.02
N PHE A 22 4.77 21.62 5.41
CA PHE A 22 5.68 20.59 4.91
C PHE A 22 5.20 19.18 5.28
N GLY A 23 4.69 18.99 6.51
CA GLY A 23 4.08 17.72 6.93
C GLY A 23 2.87 17.34 6.07
N TYR A 24 1.98 18.31 5.80
CA TYR A 24 0.81 18.11 4.95
C TYR A 24 1.15 17.78 3.49
N LEU A 25 2.12 18.48 2.90
CA LEU A 25 2.60 18.17 1.54
C LEU A 25 3.23 16.78 1.46
N SER A 26 4.05 16.41 2.45
CA SER A 26 4.67 15.08 2.51
C SER A 26 3.63 13.96 2.63
N TYR A 27 2.55 14.20 3.39
CA TYR A 27 1.42 13.29 3.49
C TYR A 27 0.71 13.08 2.14
N LEU A 28 0.39 14.18 1.44
CA LEU A 28 -0.25 14.12 0.11
C LEU A 28 0.59 13.39 -0.93
N GLU A 29 1.92 13.58 -0.91
CA GLU A 29 2.80 12.85 -1.82
C GLU A 29 2.84 11.36 -1.53
N ARG A 30 2.85 10.95 -0.25
CA ARG A 30 2.92 9.53 0.12
C ARG A 30 1.59 8.81 -0.07
N SER A 31 0.46 9.51 0.06
CA SER A 31 -0.89 8.97 -0.22
C SER A 31 -1.27 8.97 -1.71
N LYS A 32 -0.34 9.28 -2.63
CA LYS A 32 -0.67 9.40 -4.05
C LYS A 32 -1.02 8.01 -4.62
N GLN A 33 -2.30 7.84 -4.95
CA GLN A 33 -2.81 6.68 -5.66
C GLN A 33 -2.13 6.57 -7.03
N PRO A 34 -1.79 5.36 -7.48
CA PRO A 34 -1.35 5.17 -8.85
C PRO A 34 -2.50 5.50 -9.81
N SER A 35 -2.17 6.01 -10.99
CA SER A 35 -3.18 6.60 -11.89
C SER A 35 -3.18 6.03 -13.30
N LEU A 36 -2.06 5.47 -13.74
CA LEU A 36 -1.89 5.03 -15.12
C LEU A 36 -1.81 3.51 -15.19
N LEU A 37 -2.84 2.86 -15.74
CA LEU A 37 -2.83 1.42 -15.98
C LEU A 37 -1.91 1.08 -17.16
N SER A 38 -1.25 -0.08 -17.11
CA SER A 38 -0.33 -0.52 -18.15
C SER A 38 -1.01 -0.83 -19.50
N GLY A 39 -2.33 -1.10 -19.48
CA GLY A 39 -3.06 -1.58 -20.65
C GLY A 39 -2.78 -3.05 -21.00
N LYS A 40 -1.96 -3.74 -20.21
CA LYS A 40 -1.58 -5.14 -20.42
C LYS A 40 -2.26 -6.03 -19.39
N GLU A 41 -3.23 -6.80 -19.86
CA GLU A 41 -3.91 -7.79 -19.01
C GLU A 41 -3.00 -8.99 -18.73
N GLU A 42 -2.93 -9.38 -17.46
CA GLU A 42 -2.08 -10.43 -16.93
C GLU A 42 -2.87 -11.28 -15.92
N ILE A 43 -2.39 -12.51 -15.72
CA ILE A 43 -2.82 -13.38 -14.63
C ILE A 43 -1.60 -13.56 -13.72
N ILE A 44 -1.76 -13.21 -12.45
CA ILE A 44 -0.73 -13.41 -11.43
C ILE A 44 -1.29 -14.28 -10.31
N GLU A 45 -0.42 -15.00 -9.63
CA GLU A 45 -0.76 -15.70 -8.41
C GLU A 45 -0.01 -15.04 -7.26
N VAL A 46 -0.74 -14.70 -6.21
CA VAL A 46 -0.17 -14.02 -5.05
C VAL A 46 -0.51 -14.75 -3.76
N MET A 47 0.34 -14.57 -2.76
CA MET A 47 0.09 -14.97 -1.39
C MET A 47 -0.01 -13.73 -0.51
N TYR A 48 -0.94 -13.75 0.44
CA TYR A 48 -1.01 -12.71 1.46
C TYR A 48 0.10 -12.90 2.50
N VAL A 49 0.77 -11.81 2.87
CA VAL A 49 1.82 -11.75 3.89
C VAL A 49 1.39 -10.77 4.98
N ASN A 50 1.20 -11.28 6.20
CA ASN A 50 0.77 -10.47 7.33
C ASN A 50 1.95 -9.72 7.97
N TRP A 51 2.34 -8.59 7.38
CA TRP A 51 3.39 -7.73 7.94
C TRP A 51 2.93 -6.94 9.17
N ALA A 52 3.88 -6.61 10.04
CA ALA A 52 3.70 -5.69 11.16
C ALA A 52 3.92 -4.21 10.79
N CYS A 53 4.04 -3.89 9.49
CA CYS A 53 4.18 -2.54 8.94
C CYS A 53 2.97 -2.11 8.10
N ASP A 54 2.84 -0.79 7.90
CA ASP A 54 2.00 -0.22 6.84
C ASP A 54 2.76 -0.36 5.50
N CYS A 55 2.67 -1.52 4.86
CA CYS A 55 3.44 -1.89 3.67
C CYS A 55 2.60 -2.80 2.75
N ALA A 56 3.07 -3.03 1.53
CA ALA A 56 2.45 -3.96 0.60
C ALA A 56 2.48 -5.39 1.15
N ASP A 57 1.38 -6.11 0.99
CA ASP A 57 1.11 -7.36 1.71
C ASP A 57 0.76 -8.55 0.81
N PHE A 58 1.02 -8.43 -0.49
CA PHE A 58 0.90 -9.54 -1.43
C PHE A 58 2.22 -9.81 -2.12
N ILE A 59 2.69 -11.05 -2.09
CA ILE A 59 3.90 -11.47 -2.81
C ILE A 59 3.50 -12.34 -3.99
N ASP A 60 4.07 -12.09 -5.15
CA ASP A 60 3.87 -12.93 -6.34
C ASP A 60 4.56 -14.29 -6.12
N THR A 61 3.85 -15.38 -6.40
CA THR A 61 4.34 -16.75 -6.15
C THR A 61 5.59 -17.08 -6.96
N SER A 62 5.88 -16.32 -8.03
CA SER A 62 7.14 -16.44 -8.77
C SER A 62 8.39 -16.12 -7.95
N PHE A 63 8.26 -15.43 -6.80
CA PHE A 63 9.35 -15.19 -5.86
C PHE A 63 9.62 -16.36 -4.90
N PHE A 64 8.80 -17.42 -4.90
CA PHE A 64 9.01 -18.60 -4.04
C PHE A 64 10.06 -19.54 -4.63
N VAL A 65 11.29 -19.04 -4.69
CA VAL A 65 12.47 -19.80 -5.09
C VAL A 65 13.21 -20.26 -3.85
N GLU A 66 13.74 -21.49 -3.87
CA GLU A 66 14.49 -22.04 -2.75
C GLU A 66 15.69 -21.14 -2.38
N GLY A 67 15.81 -20.81 -1.09
CA GLY A 67 16.88 -19.94 -0.58
C GLY A 67 16.65 -18.43 -0.78
N TYR A 68 15.52 -18.01 -1.35
CA TYR A 68 15.14 -16.60 -1.42
C TYR A 68 14.39 -16.18 -0.15
N GLU A 69 14.90 -15.16 0.53
CA GLU A 69 14.24 -14.55 1.68
C GLU A 69 13.35 -13.39 1.19
N ILE A 70 12.05 -13.49 1.45
CA ILE A 70 11.07 -12.49 1.00
C ILE A 70 11.21 -11.22 1.86
N ASP A 71 11.41 -10.09 1.21
CA ASP A 71 11.42 -8.76 1.83
C ASP A 71 10.10 -8.01 1.54
N GLU A 72 9.73 -7.07 2.40
CA GLU A 72 8.55 -6.21 2.22
C GLU A 72 8.59 -5.45 0.88
N LYS A 73 9.78 -5.18 0.32
CA LYS A 73 9.98 -4.48 -0.96
C LYS A 73 9.61 -5.34 -2.18
N ASP A 74 9.56 -6.65 -2.02
CA ASP A 74 9.13 -7.58 -3.06
C ASP A 74 7.61 -7.67 -3.14
N CYS A 75 6.92 -7.20 -2.10
CA CYS A 75 5.47 -7.22 -2.04
C CYS A 75 4.85 -6.11 -2.91
N ILE A 76 3.64 -6.39 -3.36
CA ILE A 76 2.78 -5.52 -4.15
C ILE A 76 1.48 -5.26 -3.40
N PHE A 77 0.82 -4.15 -3.71
CA PHE A 77 -0.58 -3.98 -3.35
C PHE A 77 -1.48 -4.59 -4.42
N ILE A 78 -2.67 -5.01 -4.02
CA ILE A 78 -3.74 -5.38 -4.94
C ILE A 78 -4.95 -4.46 -4.68
N GLU A 79 -5.70 -4.12 -5.73
CA GLU A 79 -6.96 -3.41 -5.58
C GLU A 79 -8.03 -3.91 -6.55
N PRO A 80 -9.30 -3.97 -6.12
CA PRO A 80 -10.37 -4.42 -6.99
C PRO A 80 -10.72 -3.35 -8.03
N SER A 81 -11.08 -3.76 -9.24
CA SER A 81 -11.53 -2.83 -10.27
C SER A 81 -12.88 -2.18 -9.97
N THR A 82 -13.70 -2.82 -9.13
CA THR A 82 -15.00 -2.35 -8.64
C THR A 82 -15.21 -2.79 -7.19
N GLY A 83 -15.99 -2.05 -6.39
CA GLY A 83 -16.18 -2.37 -4.96
C GLY A 83 -16.75 -3.76 -4.67
N ASN A 84 -17.53 -4.33 -5.59
CA ASN A 84 -18.13 -5.67 -5.44
C ASN A 84 -17.12 -6.82 -5.57
N LEU A 85 -15.90 -6.52 -6.03
CA LEU A 85 -14.80 -7.49 -6.14
C LEU A 85 -13.86 -7.43 -4.94
N ALA A 86 -14.10 -6.57 -3.95
CA ALA A 86 -13.24 -6.47 -2.78
C ALA A 86 -13.15 -7.83 -2.07
N ILE A 87 -11.92 -8.30 -1.84
CA ILE A 87 -11.67 -9.50 -1.06
C ILE A 87 -11.91 -9.14 0.40
N ASP A 88 -12.89 -9.81 1.00
CA ASP A 88 -13.22 -9.67 2.41
C ASP A 88 -12.03 -10.08 3.31
N SER A 89 -11.74 -9.26 4.32
CA SER A 89 -10.56 -9.44 5.19
C SER A 89 -10.64 -10.70 6.05
N ASP A 90 -11.83 -11.12 6.46
CA ASP A 90 -12.05 -12.38 7.18
C ASP A 90 -11.77 -13.57 6.27
N SER A 91 -12.27 -13.54 5.03
CA SER A 91 -11.94 -14.56 4.02
C SER A 91 -10.44 -14.62 3.74
N LEU A 92 -9.75 -13.48 3.70
CA LEU A 92 -8.31 -13.43 3.46
C LEU A 92 -7.55 -14.07 4.64
N TYR A 93 -7.90 -13.68 5.87
CA TYR A 93 -7.28 -14.17 7.09
C TYR A 93 -7.41 -15.70 7.24
N HIS A 94 -8.57 -16.25 6.93
CA HIS A 94 -8.81 -17.70 7.04
C HIS A 94 -8.17 -18.52 5.92
N LYS A 95 -7.87 -17.92 4.76
CA LYS A 95 -7.34 -18.64 3.58
C LYS A 95 -5.85 -18.43 3.34
N GLN A 96 -5.21 -17.46 4.00
CA GLN A 96 -3.81 -17.07 3.75
C GLN A 96 -2.80 -18.24 3.80
N PHE A 97 -3.03 -19.24 4.66
CA PHE A 97 -2.09 -20.35 4.84
C PHE A 97 -2.23 -21.44 3.77
N ASP A 98 -3.47 -21.74 3.34
CA ASP A 98 -3.77 -22.90 2.48
C ASP A 98 -4.03 -22.52 1.02
N TYR A 99 -4.17 -21.24 0.71
CA TYR A 99 -4.53 -20.77 -0.63
C TYR A 99 -3.58 -19.70 -1.15
N PHE A 100 -3.35 -19.74 -2.47
CA PHE A 100 -2.95 -18.58 -3.25
C PHE A 100 -4.20 -17.86 -3.75
N ILE A 101 -4.03 -16.61 -4.15
CA ILE A 101 -5.05 -15.82 -4.82
C ILE A 101 -4.57 -15.62 -6.25
N LYS A 102 -5.30 -16.20 -7.19
CA LYS A 102 -5.05 -15.97 -8.60
C LYS A 102 -5.87 -14.76 -9.03
N LEU A 103 -5.20 -13.76 -9.55
CA LEU A 103 -5.76 -12.47 -9.92
C LEU A 103 -5.64 -12.31 -11.43
N LYS A 104 -6.74 -11.88 -12.06
CA LYS A 104 -6.74 -11.43 -13.46
C LYS A 104 -6.89 -9.91 -13.46
N GLY A 105 -6.03 -9.20 -14.17
CA GLY A 105 -6.01 -7.74 -14.10
C GLY A 105 -4.81 -7.13 -14.80
N GLN A 106 -4.38 -5.96 -14.33
CA GLN A 106 -3.22 -5.28 -14.88
C GLN A 106 -2.52 -4.43 -13.82
N TYR A 107 -1.21 -4.24 -13.98
CA TYR A 107 -0.45 -3.34 -13.14
C TYR A 107 -0.72 -1.88 -13.49
N TYR A 108 -0.60 -1.01 -12.49
CA TYR A 108 -0.29 0.39 -12.75
C TYR A 108 1.17 0.55 -13.16
N ILE A 109 1.43 1.53 -14.03
CA ILE A 109 2.77 1.92 -14.46
C ILE A 109 3.50 2.61 -13.31
N ASP A 110 2.80 3.47 -12.57
CA ASP A 110 3.33 4.18 -11.40
C ASP A 110 3.16 3.37 -10.11
N LYS A 111 4.16 3.48 -9.22
CA LYS A 111 4.05 2.96 -7.84
C LYS A 111 3.17 3.88 -7.01
N GLY A 112 2.43 3.32 -6.06
CA GLY A 112 1.59 4.08 -5.15
C GLY A 112 1.00 3.21 -4.05
N VAL A 113 -0.02 3.75 -3.38
CA VAL A 113 -0.83 3.07 -2.37
C VAL A 113 -2.28 3.12 -2.87
N PRO A 114 -3.00 1.99 -3.00
CA PRO A 114 -4.36 2.01 -3.50
C PRO A 114 -5.32 2.64 -2.49
N THR A 115 -6.42 3.20 -2.96
CA THR A 115 -7.47 3.78 -2.08
C THR A 115 -8.18 2.73 -1.24
N SER A 116 -8.14 1.47 -1.66
CA SER A 116 -8.69 0.35 -0.90
C SER A 116 -7.75 -0.13 0.23
N TYR A 117 -6.56 0.44 0.37
CA TYR A 117 -5.64 0.03 1.42
C TYR A 117 -6.11 0.53 2.79
N GLU A 118 -6.32 -0.42 3.69
CA GLU A 118 -6.61 -0.15 5.09
C GLU A 118 -5.31 -0.14 5.90
N ARG A 119 -5.06 0.96 6.60
CA ARG A 119 -3.87 1.11 7.43
C ARG A 119 -3.93 0.20 8.65
N LYS A 120 -2.82 -0.47 8.94
CA LYS A 120 -2.62 -1.38 10.07
C LYS A 120 -2.09 -0.62 11.30
N THR A 121 -1.35 0.48 11.09
CA THR A 121 -0.76 1.26 12.20
C THR A 121 -1.53 2.54 12.52
N ALA A 122 -1.60 2.88 13.81
CA ALA A 122 -2.29 4.08 14.29
C ALA A 122 -1.47 5.38 14.13
N GLU A 123 -0.18 5.29 13.78
CA GLU A 123 0.72 6.43 13.74
C GLU A 123 0.52 7.25 12.44
N PRO A 124 -0.08 8.46 12.49
CA PRO A 124 -0.49 9.17 11.28
C PRO A 124 0.66 9.52 10.33
N MET A 125 1.88 9.60 10.86
CA MET A 125 3.10 9.95 10.12
C MET A 125 3.76 8.76 9.42
N MET A 126 3.37 7.52 9.75
CA MET A 126 3.80 6.31 9.06
C MET A 126 2.78 5.97 7.97
N THR A 127 2.80 6.72 6.88
CA THR A 127 2.05 6.36 5.67
C THR A 127 2.76 5.23 4.94
N ALA A 128 1.99 4.31 4.35
CA ALA A 128 2.55 3.15 3.68
C ALA A 128 3.54 3.51 2.56
N ASP A 129 4.58 2.69 2.41
CA ASP A 129 5.54 2.87 1.33
C ASP A 129 4.91 2.54 -0.02
N LYS A 130 5.30 3.31 -1.05
CA LYS A 130 4.80 3.11 -2.40
C LYS A 130 5.34 1.81 -2.99
N ALA A 131 4.44 0.94 -3.40
CA ALA A 131 4.78 -0.31 -4.07
C ALA A 131 4.13 -0.40 -5.44
N ARG A 132 4.40 -1.48 -6.17
CA ARG A 132 3.61 -1.81 -7.37
C ARG A 132 2.19 -2.10 -6.94
N VAL A 133 1.22 -1.73 -7.76
CA VAL A 133 -0.20 -1.98 -7.51
C VAL A 133 -0.78 -2.78 -8.67
N PHE A 134 -1.43 -3.90 -8.36
CA PHE A 134 -2.13 -4.73 -9.33
C PHE A 134 -3.64 -4.53 -9.20
N ARG A 135 -4.27 -3.97 -10.24
CA ARG A 135 -5.72 -3.78 -10.28
C ARG A 135 -6.40 -4.98 -10.91
N TYR A 136 -7.19 -5.72 -10.13
CA TYR A 136 -7.82 -6.96 -10.60
C TYR A 136 -9.28 -6.80 -11.02
N SER A 137 -9.67 -7.49 -12.09
CA SER A 137 -11.04 -7.59 -12.62
C SER A 137 -11.73 -8.88 -12.20
N SER A 138 -10.98 -9.89 -11.77
CA SER A 138 -11.50 -11.10 -11.12
C SER A 138 -10.43 -11.74 -10.23
N TYR A 139 -10.87 -12.54 -9.27
CA TYR A 139 -9.99 -13.33 -8.43
C TYR A 139 -10.57 -14.73 -8.16
N GLU A 140 -9.70 -15.70 -7.91
CA GLU A 140 -10.06 -17.02 -7.39
C GLU A 140 -9.06 -17.46 -6.31
N PHE A 141 -9.54 -18.16 -5.29
CA PHE A 141 -8.68 -18.80 -4.30
C PHE A 141 -8.27 -20.18 -4.82
N VAL A 142 -6.98 -20.42 -4.98
CA VAL A 142 -6.39 -21.68 -5.48
C VAL A 142 -5.69 -22.37 -4.32
N ARG A 143 -6.04 -23.62 -4.02
CA ARG A 143 -5.42 -24.37 -2.92
C ARG A 143 -3.93 -24.62 -3.26
N LYS A 144 -3.05 -24.40 -2.29
CA LYS A 144 -1.62 -24.74 -2.42
C LYS A 144 -1.50 -26.26 -2.54
N GLU A 145 -0.86 -26.75 -3.58
CA GLU A 145 -0.52 -28.17 -3.69
C GLU A 145 0.52 -28.51 -2.61
N LYS A 146 0.36 -29.68 -1.98
CA LYS A 146 1.24 -30.16 -0.90
C LYS A 146 2.47 -30.86 -1.45
#